data_AF-A0A1W2FNW3-F1
#
_entry.id   AF-A0A1W2FNW3-F1
#
_cell.length_a   1.000
_cell.length_b   1.000
_cell.length_c   1.000
_cell.angle_alpha   90.00
_cell.angle_beta   90.00
_cell.angle_gamma   90.00
#
_symmetry.space_group_name_H-M   'P 1'
#
loop_
_entity.id
_entity.type
_entity.pdbx_description
1 polymer ?
#
loop_
_entity_poly.entity_id
_entity_poly.type
_entity_poly.pdbx_seq_one_letter_code
_entity_poly.pdbx_strand_id
1 'polypeptide(L)'
;MKSSEDWWAKAALAETLMQAHEALSRARPKPGTRDPRVWRDYHLRSAAIYTEVAQIDRGHFHEATAWATCERQRGEEFDRQIKSKKADNAAASSSVDKAS
;
A
#
# COMPACT_ATOMS: atom_id res chain seq x y z
N MET A 1 -15.11 9.44 -16.29
CA MET A 1 -13.78 9.33 -15.66
C MET A 1 -13.65 7.93 -15.08
N LYS A 2 -12.49 7.28 -15.23
CA LYS A 2 -12.24 5.96 -14.61
C LYS A 2 -12.12 6.12 -13.09
N SER A 3 -12.70 5.18 -12.35
CA SER A 3 -12.65 5.12 -10.88
C SER A 3 -11.29 4.57 -10.41
N SER A 4 -10.99 4.68 -9.11
CA SER A 4 -9.81 4.05 -8.52
C SER A 4 -9.81 2.53 -8.70
N GLU A 5 -10.99 1.90 -8.66
CA GLU A 5 -11.14 0.45 -8.82
C GLU A 5 -10.81 -0.01 -10.24
N ASP A 6 -11.15 0.79 -11.26
CA ASP A 6 -10.79 0.49 -12.64
C ASP A 6 -9.27 0.47 -12.85
N TRP A 7 -8.54 1.32 -12.10
CA TRP A 7 -7.07 1.34 -12.15
C TRP A 7 -6.45 0.17 -11.40
N TRP A 8 -7.06 -0.29 -10.31
CA TRP A 8 -6.65 -1.53 -9.64
C TRP A 8 -6.85 -2.76 -10.54
N ALA A 9 -8.00 -2.87 -11.20
CA ALA A 9 -8.27 -3.94 -12.15
C ALA A 9 -7.24 -3.95 -13.30
N LYS A 10 -6.88 -2.76 -13.81
CA LYS A 10 -5.81 -2.63 -14.81
C LYS A 10 -4.44 -3.04 -14.29
N ALA A 11 -4.10 -2.65 -13.07
CA ALA A 11 -2.82 -3.00 -12.47
C ALA A 11 -2.71 -4.52 -12.25
N ALA A 12 -3.79 -5.18 -11.85
CA ALA A 12 -3.85 -6.64 -11.70
C ALA A 12 -3.73 -7.42 -13.03
N LEU A 13 -4.00 -6.76 -14.16
CA LEU A 13 -3.84 -7.31 -15.51
C LEU A 13 -2.54 -6.85 -16.18
N ALA A 14 -1.64 -6.17 -15.46
CA ALA A 14 -0.39 -5.69 -16.02
C ALA A 14 0.56 -6.86 -16.27
N GLU A 15 1.16 -6.89 -17.46
CA GLU A 15 2.15 -7.91 -17.85
C GLU A 15 3.55 -7.31 -17.94
N THR A 16 3.68 -5.98 -17.83
CA THR A 16 4.95 -5.25 -17.89
C THR A 16 5.08 -4.30 -16.71
N LEU A 17 6.33 -3.98 -16.34
CA LEU A 17 6.61 -3.02 -15.27
C LEU A 17 5.95 -1.66 -15.53
N MET A 18 5.97 -1.20 -16.79
CA MET A 18 5.42 0.11 -17.17
C MET A 18 3.90 0.18 -17.05
N GLN A 19 3.18 -0.88 -17.46
CA GLN A 19 1.73 -0.95 -17.30
C GLN A 19 1.34 -0.93 -15.82
N ALA A 20 2.06 -1.70 -14.98
CA ALA A 20 1.83 -1.70 -13.54
C ALA A 20 2.07 -0.31 -12.94
N HIS A 21 3.19 0.32 -13.29
CA HIS A 21 3.54 1.63 -12.77
C HIS A 21 2.54 2.72 -13.16
N GLU A 22 2.07 2.72 -14.41
CA GLU A 22 1.03 3.65 -14.88
C GLU A 22 -0.27 3.45 -14.09
N ALA A 23 -0.76 2.22 -14.02
CA ALA A 23 -2.04 1.92 -13.37
C ALA A 23 -2.01 2.22 -11.87
N LEU A 24 -0.95 1.83 -11.16
CA LEU A 24 -0.79 2.09 -9.74
C LEU A 24 -0.66 3.59 -9.43
N SER A 25 0.05 4.34 -10.28
CA SER A 25 0.14 5.80 -10.14
C SER A 25 -1.24 6.48 -10.24
N ARG A 26 -2.15 5.92 -11.03
CA ARG A 26 -3.54 6.41 -11.16
C ARG A 26 -4.45 5.92 -10.03
N ALA A 27 -4.19 4.76 -9.46
CA ALA A 27 -4.90 4.21 -8.30
C ALA A 27 -4.44 4.82 -6.95
N ARG A 28 -3.34 5.60 -6.96
CA ARG A 28 -2.75 6.19 -5.76
C ARG A 28 -3.76 7.04 -4.98
N PRO A 29 -3.82 6.89 -3.63
CA PRO A 29 -4.62 7.76 -2.78
C PRO A 29 -4.32 9.24 -3.01
N LYS A 30 -5.35 10.09 -2.89
CA LYS A 30 -5.20 11.54 -3.09
C LYS A 30 -4.19 12.12 -2.09
N PRO A 31 -3.35 13.08 -2.52
CA PRO A 31 -2.55 13.87 -1.59
C PRO A 31 -3.44 14.46 -0.49
N GLY A 32 -3.03 14.32 0.77
CA GLY A 32 -3.82 14.75 1.93
C GLY A 32 -4.77 13.70 2.53
N THR A 33 -4.83 12.49 1.96
CA THR A 33 -5.53 11.35 2.61
C THR A 33 -4.90 11.09 3.97
N ARG A 34 -5.67 11.33 5.05
CA ARG A 34 -5.19 11.26 6.44
C ARG A 34 -5.25 9.87 7.05
N ASP A 35 -6.05 8.96 6.49
CA ASP A 35 -6.19 7.61 7.03
C ASP A 35 -4.96 6.76 6.63
N PRO A 36 -4.10 6.36 7.60
CA PRO A 36 -2.94 5.51 7.32
C PRO A 36 -3.32 4.13 6.78
N ARG A 37 -4.55 3.64 7.02
CA ARG A 37 -5.01 2.33 6.51
C ARG A 37 -5.13 2.33 5.00
N VAL A 38 -5.56 3.45 4.42
CA VAL A 38 -5.66 3.60 2.96
C VAL A 38 -4.28 3.55 2.31
N TRP A 39 -3.27 4.17 2.91
CA TRP A 39 -1.89 4.12 2.44
C TRP A 39 -1.27 2.73 2.62
N ARG A 40 -1.49 2.09 3.78
CA ARG A 40 -1.08 0.70 4.02
C ARG A 40 -1.62 -0.22 2.91
N ASP A 41 -2.92 -0.16 2.66
CA ASP A 41 -3.57 -1.05 1.70
C ASP A 41 -3.08 -0.78 0.27
N TYR A 42 -2.90 0.49 -0.11
CA TYR A 42 -2.30 0.85 -1.40
C TYR A 42 -0.90 0.24 -1.57
N HIS A 43 -0.02 0.40 -0.59
CA HIS A 43 1.36 -0.07 -0.66
C HIS A 43 1.43 -1.62 -0.69
N LEU A 44 0.67 -2.30 0.17
CA LEU A 44 0.67 -3.77 0.22
C LEU A 44 0.09 -4.40 -1.05
N ARG A 45 -0.99 -3.84 -1.60
CA ARG A 45 -1.56 -4.31 -2.88
C ARG A 45 -0.61 -4.03 -4.06
N SER A 46 0.03 -2.87 -4.08
CA SER A 46 1.05 -2.54 -5.09
C SER A 46 2.22 -3.52 -5.05
N ALA A 47 2.68 -3.90 -3.85
CA ALA A 47 3.76 -4.86 -3.68
C ALA A 47 3.42 -6.24 -4.26
N ALA A 48 2.18 -6.71 -4.10
CA ALA A 48 1.72 -7.97 -4.68
C ALA A 48 1.75 -7.91 -6.22
N ILE A 49 1.24 -6.84 -6.80
CA ILE A 49 1.22 -6.66 -8.27
C ILE A 49 2.63 -6.61 -8.85
N TYR A 50 3.55 -5.84 -8.26
CA TYR A 50 4.93 -5.82 -8.72
C TYR A 50 5.63 -7.19 -8.56
N THR A 51 5.25 -7.98 -7.56
CA THR A 51 5.77 -9.35 -7.38
C THR A 51 5.31 -10.28 -8.50
N GLU A 52 4.05 -10.17 -8.91
CA GLU A 52 3.49 -10.94 -10.04
C GLU A 52 4.13 -10.52 -11.36
N VAL A 53 4.20 -9.20 -11.61
CA VAL A 53 4.81 -8.63 -12.82
C VAL A 53 6.27 -9.02 -12.96
N ALA A 54 7.04 -9.07 -11.86
CA ALA A 54 8.43 -9.53 -11.92
C ALA A 54 8.56 -10.92 -12.56
N GLN A 55 7.61 -11.82 -12.30
CA GLN A 55 7.64 -13.19 -12.83
C GLN A 55 7.31 -13.24 -14.33
N ILE A 56 6.49 -12.30 -14.80
CA ILE A 56 6.03 -12.20 -16.20
C ILE A 56 7.05 -11.41 -17.03
N ASP A 57 7.38 -10.19 -16.63
CA ASP A 57 8.32 -9.29 -17.29
C ASP A 57 9.75 -9.55 -16.82
N ARG A 58 10.31 -10.68 -17.27
CA ARG A 58 11.66 -11.09 -16.86
C ARG A 58 12.75 -10.11 -17.26
N GLY A 59 12.52 -9.28 -18.28
CA GLY A 59 13.43 -8.20 -18.68
C GLY A 59 13.58 -7.12 -17.61
N HIS A 60 12.54 -6.90 -16.81
CA HIS A 60 12.52 -5.95 -15.70
C HIS A 60 12.40 -6.64 -14.32
N PHE A 61 12.71 -7.93 -14.23
CA PHE A 61 12.57 -8.72 -13.00
C PHE A 61 13.20 -8.02 -11.78
N HIS A 62 14.42 -7.52 -11.91
CA HIS A 62 15.14 -6.87 -10.81
C HIS A 62 14.47 -5.56 -10.37
N GLU A 63 14.00 -4.76 -11.33
CA GLU A 63 13.33 -3.50 -11.04
C GLU A 63 11.95 -3.74 -10.39
N ALA A 64 11.16 -4.65 -10.96
CA ALA A 64 9.86 -5.03 -10.41
C ALA A 64 10.00 -5.61 -8.99
N THR A 65 11.02 -6.45 -8.75
CA THR A 65 11.31 -7.00 -7.41
C THR A 65 11.74 -5.90 -6.42
N ALA A 66 12.55 -4.94 -6.85
CA ALA A 66 12.95 -3.80 -6.02
C ALA A 66 11.73 -2.93 -5.66
N TRP A 67 10.84 -2.66 -6.61
CA TRP A 67 9.58 -1.96 -6.35
C TRP A 67 8.68 -2.73 -5.39
N ALA A 68 8.48 -4.04 -5.61
CA ALA A 68 7.69 -4.89 -4.71
C ALA A 68 8.22 -4.83 -3.27
N THR A 69 9.54 -4.89 -3.10
CA THR A 69 10.18 -4.81 -1.79
C THR A 69 9.96 -3.44 -1.15
N CYS A 70 10.16 -2.36 -1.90
CA CYS A 70 9.99 -1.01 -1.41
C CYS A 70 8.53 -0.73 -0.98
N GLU A 71 7.58 -1.14 -1.82
CA GLU A 71 6.14 -1.00 -1.53
C GLU A 71 5.75 -1.81 -0.29
N ARG A 72 6.24 -3.05 -0.16
CA ARG A 72 5.98 -3.86 1.04
C ARG A 72 6.51 -3.20 2.31
N GLN A 73 7.75 -2.69 2.29
CA GLN A 73 8.34 -1.97 3.43
C GLN A 73 7.52 -0.75 3.83
N ARG A 74 7.02 0.03 2.86
CA ARG A 74 6.13 1.18 3.12
C ARG A 74 4.81 0.74 3.73
N GLY A 75 4.19 -0.31 3.21
CA GLY A 75 2.96 -0.88 3.75
C GLY A 75 3.12 -1.36 5.19
N GLU A 76 4.18 -2.10 5.47
CA GLU A 76 4.52 -2.56 6.83
C GLU A 76 4.79 -1.40 7.79
N GLU A 77 5.38 -0.30 7.31
CA GLU A 77 5.60 0.91 8.11
C GLU A 77 4.27 1.58 8.52
N PHE A 78 3.33 1.74 7.58
CA PHE A 78 2.00 2.22 7.95
C PHE A 78 1.28 1.28 8.91
N ASP A 79 1.46 -0.04 8.77
CA ASP A 79 0.88 -1.01 9.69
C ASP A 79 1.45 -0.86 11.12
N ARG A 80 2.76 -0.62 11.25
CA ARG A 80 3.41 -0.29 12.54
C ARG A 80 2.83 0.99 13.14
N GLN A 81 2.68 2.05 12.35
CA GLN A 81 2.08 3.31 12.82
C GLN A 81 0.64 3.14 13.32
N ILE A 82 -0.17 2.37 12.59
CA ILE A 82 -1.55 2.05 13.00
C ILE A 82 -1.57 1.32 14.35
N LYS A 83 -0.68 0.34 14.53
CA LYS A 83 -0.56 -0.43 15.78
C LYS A 83 -0.11 0.44 16.95
N SER A 84 0.92 1.27 16.75
CA SER A 84 1.41 2.22 17.78
C SER A 84 0.29 3.16 18.24
N LYS A 85 -0.40 3.80 17.29
CA LYS A 85 -1.49 4.74 17.61
C LYS A 85 -2.66 4.08 18.33
N LYS A 86 -2.94 2.81 18.04
CA LYS A 86 -3.94 2.03 18.77
C LYS A 86 -3.52 1.78 20.21
N ALA A 87 -2.24 1.44 20.44
CA ALA A 87 -1.70 1.22 21.78
C ALA A 87 -1.74 2.51 22.62
N ASP A 88 -1.35 3.65 22.03
CA ASP A 88 -1.39 4.96 22.69
C ASP A 88 -2.82 5.34 23.11
N ASN A 89 -3.79 5.14 22.22
CA ASN A 89 -5.20 5.41 22.51
C ASN A 89 -5.76 4.49 23.61
N ALA A 90 -5.35 3.22 23.65
CA ALA A 90 -5.79 2.27 24.69
C ALA A 90 -5.21 2.63 26.07
N ALA A 91 -3.93 3.03 26.12
CA ALA A 91 -3.29 3.49 27.35
C ALA A 91 -3.93 4.78 27.89
N ALA A 92 -4.29 5.72 27.02
CA ALA A 92 -4.98 6.96 27.41
C ALA A 92 -6.39 6.70 27.97
N SER A 93 -7.16 5.77 27.39
CA SER A 93 -8.49 5.39 27.87
C SER A 93 -8.43 4.76 29.27
N SER A 94 -7.47 3.85 29.51
CA SER A 94 -7.35 3.14 30.80
C SER A 94 -6.97 4.05 31.98
N SER A 95 -6.43 5.25 31.73
CA SER A 95 -6.04 6.19 32.79
C SER A 95 -7.23 7.01 33.30
N VAL A 96 -8.27 7.19 32.48
CA VAL A 96 -9.48 7.94 32.84
C VAL A 96 -10.40 7.14 33.77
N ASP A 97 -10.42 5.81 33.64
CA ASP A 97 -11.31 4.94 34.41
C ASP A 97 -10.85 4.67 35.87
N LYS A 98 -9.67 5.15 36.27
CA LYS A 98 -9.07 4.86 37.59
C LYS A 98 -9.30 5.94 38.65
N ALA A 99 -10.17 6.92 38.37
CA ALA A 99 -10.42 8.08 39.21
C ALA A 99 -11.87 8.20 39.71
N SER A 100 -12.61 7.09 39.85
CA SER A 100 -13.96 7.06 40.43
C SER A 100 -14.08 6.10 41.60
#